data_AF-A0A1H2DPM1-F1
#
_entry.id   AF-A0A1H2DPM1-F1
#
_cell.length_a   1.000
_cell.length_b   1.000
_cell.length_c   1.000
_cell.angle_alpha   90.00
_cell.angle_beta   90.00
_cell.angle_gamma   90.00
#
_symmetry.space_group_name_H-M   'P 1'
#
loop_
_entity.id
_entity.type
_entity.pdbx_description
1 polymer ?
#
loop_
_entity_poly.entity_id
_entity_poly.type
_entity_poly.pdbx_seq_one_letter_code
_entity_poly.pdbx_strand_id
1 'polypeptide(L)'
;MRTLTGDVVTSTRSVIAPNELDIYIPSKNIAVEFNGLYWHSEDAGKDRHYHQRKWQRCADKGIQMVTVWEDDWRDRRDICQRMIARKLGVSQERRLNARSLTVTAVDRVEVRDFLEANHIQGATAMSEAFGLRDGGELVAVMCMKWRTKTEVELVRFATSVIVRVGIRGC
;
A
#
# COMPACT_ATOMS: atom_id res chain seq x y z
N MET A 1 -6.39 20.65 -14.57
CA MET A 1 -5.94 20.00 -13.32
C MET A 1 -7.17 19.37 -12.66
N ARG A 2 -7.23 18.04 -12.52
CA ARG A 2 -8.34 17.35 -11.85
C ARG A 2 -7.85 16.94 -10.46
N THR A 3 -8.50 17.43 -9.41
CA THR A 3 -8.14 17.12 -8.02
C THR A 3 -9.07 16.02 -7.51
N LEU A 4 -8.54 15.02 -6.80
CA LEU A 4 -9.32 13.91 -6.24
C LEU A 4 -10.10 14.31 -4.97
N THR A 5 -9.68 15.38 -4.31
CA THR A 5 -10.29 15.94 -3.09
C THR A 5 -10.38 17.47 -3.20
N GLY A 6 -11.25 18.11 -2.40
CA GLY A 6 -11.47 19.56 -2.46
C GLY A 6 -10.41 20.40 -1.73
N ASP A 7 -9.69 19.79 -0.79
CA ASP A 7 -8.68 20.43 0.05
C ASP A 7 -7.33 19.72 -0.10
N VAL A 8 -6.36 20.42 -0.69
CA VAL A 8 -5.00 19.92 -0.89
C VAL A 8 -4.04 21.04 -0.54
N VAL A 9 -3.06 20.73 0.30
CA VAL A 9 -1.95 21.62 0.64
C VAL A 9 -0.67 20.93 0.19
N THR A 10 0.14 21.61 -0.63
CA THR A 10 1.40 21.06 -1.14
C THR A 10 2.60 21.72 -0.46
N SER A 11 3.72 21.00 -0.37
CA SER A 11 5.01 21.49 0.13
C SER A 11 4.90 22.25 1.46
N THR A 12 4.19 21.68 2.43
CA THR A 12 3.86 22.37 3.69
C THR A 12 4.76 21.95 4.85
N ARG A 13 5.39 22.92 5.51
CA ARG A 13 6.16 22.72 6.76
C ARG A 13 5.36 23.01 8.03
N SER A 14 4.15 23.56 7.90
CA SER A 14 3.35 23.98 9.06
C SER A 14 2.74 22.79 9.82
N VAL A 15 2.59 21.65 9.15
CA VAL A 15 1.89 20.48 9.72
C VAL A 15 2.82 19.66 10.60
N ILE A 16 4.05 19.34 10.19
CA ILE A 16 4.99 18.51 10.96
C ILE A 16 6.39 19.13 11.08
N ALA A 17 6.44 20.43 11.37
CA ALA A 17 7.69 21.19 11.52
C ALA A 17 8.75 20.43 12.35
N PRO A 18 10.04 20.45 11.94
CA PRO A 18 10.58 21.19 10.80
C PRO A 18 10.43 20.46 9.45
N ASN A 19 9.84 19.25 9.43
CA ASN A 19 9.67 18.48 8.20
C ASN A 19 8.59 19.09 7.30
N GLU A 20 8.84 19.07 5.99
CA GLU A 20 7.87 19.43 4.95
C GLU A 20 7.04 18.22 4.55
N LEU A 21 5.77 18.36 4.18
CA LEU A 21 4.97 17.35 3.49
C LEU A 21 4.79 17.71 2.03
N ASP A 22 4.99 16.76 1.12
CA ASP A 22 4.83 17.02 -0.33
C ASP A 22 3.37 17.32 -0.67
N ILE A 23 2.44 16.50 -0.16
CA ILE A 23 1.00 16.66 -0.30
C ILE A 23 0.35 16.32 1.05
N TYR A 24 -0.52 17.20 1.54
CA TYR A 24 -1.36 16.98 2.70
C TYR A 24 -2.83 17.25 2.36
N ILE A 25 -3.70 16.36 2.79
CA ILE A 25 -5.15 16.40 2.57
C ILE A 25 -5.82 16.44 3.95
N PRO A 26 -6.07 17.65 4.50
CA PRO A 26 -6.57 17.83 5.86
C PRO A 26 -7.84 17.05 6.17
N SER A 27 -8.83 17.09 5.27
CA SER A 27 -10.15 16.46 5.43
C SER A 27 -10.08 14.93 5.55
N LYS A 28 -8.95 14.33 5.14
CA LYS A 28 -8.71 12.90 5.21
C LYS A 28 -7.70 12.50 6.27
N ASN A 29 -7.02 13.46 6.90
CA ASN A 29 -5.83 13.21 7.71
C ASN A 29 -4.82 12.31 6.99
N ILE A 30 -4.60 12.57 5.69
CA ILE A 30 -3.66 11.80 4.86
C ILE A 30 -2.60 12.74 4.31
N ALA A 31 -1.34 12.30 4.40
CA ALA A 31 -0.23 12.90 3.68
C ALA A 31 0.29 11.92 2.63
N VAL A 32 0.70 12.42 1.46
CA VAL A 32 1.35 11.64 0.41
C VAL A 32 2.75 12.19 0.20
N GLU A 33 3.73 11.30 0.25
CA GLU A 33 5.16 11.59 0.14
C GLU A 33 5.73 10.92 -1.10
N PHE A 34 6.38 11.70 -1.96
CA PHE A 34 6.98 11.21 -3.18
C PHE A 34 8.51 11.22 -3.07
N ASN A 35 9.09 10.03 -2.87
CA ASN A 35 10.52 9.89 -2.64
C ASN A 35 11.26 9.49 -3.91
N GLY A 36 12.11 10.39 -4.40
CA GLY A 36 13.05 10.13 -5.50
C GLY A 36 14.25 9.29 -5.07
N LEU A 37 14.64 8.30 -5.88
CA LEU A 37 15.74 7.38 -5.55
C LEU A 37 17.10 8.11 -5.46
N TYR A 38 17.29 9.15 -6.27
CA TYR A 38 18.51 9.98 -6.29
C TYR A 38 18.78 10.67 -4.94
N TRP A 39 17.74 11.06 -4.21
CA TRP A 39 17.88 11.71 -2.90
C TRP A 39 18.05 10.73 -1.73
N HIS A 40 18.14 9.43 -2.03
CA HIS A 40 18.22 8.34 -1.07
C HIS A 40 19.45 7.43 -1.24
N SER A 41 20.38 7.76 -2.15
CA SER A 41 21.74 7.25 -2.05
C SER A 41 22.42 7.85 -0.81
N GLU A 42 23.34 7.09 -0.20
CA GLU A 42 24.14 7.56 0.95
C GLU A 42 24.85 8.90 0.66
N ASP A 43 25.09 9.20 -0.62
CA ASP A 43 25.70 10.43 -1.12
C ASP A 43 24.84 11.71 -0.93
N ALA A 44 23.54 11.59 -0.67
CA ALA A 44 22.65 12.74 -0.51
C ALA A 44 22.62 13.32 0.92
N GLY A 45 23.38 12.75 1.87
CA GLY A 45 23.54 13.28 3.22
C GLY A 45 22.28 13.27 4.10
N LYS A 46 21.21 12.57 3.68
CA LYS A 46 19.99 12.43 4.48
C LYS A 46 20.21 11.39 5.59
N ASP A 47 19.95 11.80 6.83
CA ASP A 47 20.00 10.91 7.99
C ASP A 47 19.14 9.65 7.77
N ARG A 48 19.70 8.48 8.11
CA ARG A 48 19.06 7.17 8.07
C ARG A 48 17.68 7.14 8.75
N HIS A 49 17.50 7.98 9.77
CA HIS A 49 16.24 8.06 10.53
C HIS A 49 15.28 9.15 10.03
N TYR A 50 15.59 9.87 8.95
CA TYR A 50 14.77 10.97 8.43
C TYR A 50 13.34 10.53 8.11
N HIS A 51 13.18 9.48 7.31
CA HIS A 51 11.87 8.98 6.89
C HIS A 51 11.05 8.45 8.06
N GLN A 52 11.71 7.71 8.96
CA GLN A 52 11.10 7.17 10.15
C GLN A 52 10.58 8.29 11.06
N ARG A 53 11.37 9.34 11.30
CA ARG A 53 10.94 10.50 12.09
C ARG A 53 9.79 11.24 11.44
N LYS A 54 9.83 11.42 10.12
CA LYS A 54 8.75 12.08 9.37
C LYS A 54 7.45 11.29 9.51
N TRP A 55 7.51 9.98 9.32
CA TRP A 55 6.37 9.08 9.55
C TRP A 55 5.84 9.18 10.98
N GLN A 56 6.73 9.14 11.98
CA GLN A 56 6.35 9.23 13.39
C GLN A 56 5.64 10.56 13.70
N ARG A 57 6.14 11.69 13.19
CA ARG A 57 5.49 13.00 13.38
C ARG A 57 4.09 13.06 12.76
N CYS A 58 3.87 12.40 11.62
CA CYS A 58 2.54 12.25 11.06
C CYS A 58 1.65 11.39 11.98
N ALA A 59 2.15 10.24 12.42
CA ALA A 59 1.43 9.33 13.31
C ALA A 59 1.02 10.00 14.63
N ASP A 60 1.92 10.77 15.25
CA ASP A 60 1.68 11.53 16.48
C ASP A 60 0.55 12.57 16.32
N LYS A 61 0.27 13.01 15.08
CA LYS A 61 -0.83 13.92 14.74
C LYS A 61 -2.07 13.22 14.21
N GLY A 62 -2.10 11.88 14.23
CA GLY A 62 -3.19 11.10 13.64
C GLY A 62 -3.24 11.19 12.11
N ILE A 63 -2.14 11.59 11.46
CA ILE A 63 -2.03 11.69 10.01
C ILE A 63 -1.47 10.37 9.46
N GLN A 64 -2.19 9.74 8.54
CA GLN A 64 -1.68 8.61 7.79
C GLN A 64 -0.78 9.09 6.66
N MET A 65 0.51 8.76 6.76
CA MET A 65 1.48 9.05 5.69
C MET A 65 1.55 7.88 4.70
N VAL A 66 1.33 8.17 3.42
CA VAL A 66 1.47 7.24 2.29
C VAL A 66 2.74 7.60 1.53
N THR A 67 3.72 6.72 1.53
CA THR A 67 4.95 6.90 0.75
C THR A 67 4.82 6.26 -0.61
N VAL A 68 5.21 7.00 -1.65
CA VAL A 68 5.31 6.55 -3.04
C VAL A 68 6.75 6.74 -3.48
N TRP A 69 7.40 5.66 -3.90
CA TRP A 69 8.76 5.73 -4.45
C TRP A 69 8.71 6.03 -5.95
N GLU A 70 9.75 6.69 -6.46
CA GLU A 70 9.83 7.08 -7.86
C GLU A 70 9.80 5.89 -8.83
N ASP A 71 10.50 4.79 -8.49
CA ASP A 71 10.49 3.55 -9.27
C ASP A 71 9.15 2.83 -9.18
N ASP A 72 8.55 2.72 -8.00
CA ASP A 72 7.18 2.21 -7.81
C ASP A 72 6.18 2.99 -8.68
N TRP A 73 6.33 4.32 -8.74
CA TRP A 73 5.49 5.16 -9.58
C TRP A 73 5.79 5.02 -11.07
N ARG A 74 7.06 4.85 -11.46
CA ARG A 74 7.47 4.64 -12.84
C ARG A 74 6.97 3.30 -13.38
N ASP A 75 7.13 2.25 -12.60
CA ASP A 75 6.96 0.86 -13.05
C ASP A 75 5.59 0.29 -12.71
N ARG A 76 4.93 0.80 -11.65
CA ARG A 76 3.66 0.27 -11.10
C ARG A 76 2.66 1.38 -10.75
N ARG A 77 2.62 2.41 -11.62
CA ARG A 77 1.81 3.62 -11.42
C ARG A 77 0.35 3.36 -11.08
N ASP A 78 -0.26 2.39 -11.78
CA ASP A 78 -1.67 2.02 -11.61
C ASP A 78 -1.94 1.46 -10.21
N ILE A 79 -1.04 0.63 -9.67
CA ILE A 79 -1.10 0.10 -8.31
C ILE A 79 -0.98 1.25 -7.30
N CYS A 80 -0.03 2.17 -7.49
CA CYS A 80 0.13 3.37 -6.66
C CYS A 80 -1.16 4.21 -6.64
N GLN A 81 -1.74 4.48 -7.81
CA GLN A 81 -2.97 5.26 -7.92
C GLN A 81 -4.16 4.58 -7.25
N ARG A 82 -4.33 3.26 -7.44
CA ARG A 82 -5.37 2.47 -6.77
C ARG A 82 -5.21 2.51 -5.25
N MET A 83 -3.99 2.30 -4.75
CA MET A 83 -3.68 2.38 -3.32
C MET A 83 -4.06 3.75 -2.74
N ILE A 84 -3.62 4.85 -3.37
CA ILE A 84 -3.95 6.21 -2.94
C ILE A 84 -5.46 6.45 -2.96
N ALA A 85 -6.15 6.08 -4.05
CA ALA A 85 -7.60 6.24 -4.16
C ALA A 85 -8.37 5.45 -3.10
N ARG A 86 -7.90 4.25 -2.74
CA ARG A 86 -8.47 3.43 -1.64
C ARG A 86 -8.28 4.13 -0.30
N LYS A 87 -7.07 4.61 0.02
CA LYS A 87 -6.78 5.30 1.30
C LYS A 87 -7.57 6.61 1.43
N LEU A 88 -7.72 7.38 0.35
CA LEU A 88 -8.53 8.60 0.32
C LEU A 88 -10.06 8.34 0.39
N GLY A 89 -10.48 7.08 0.21
CA GLY A 89 -11.89 6.70 0.18
C GLY A 89 -12.63 7.15 -1.09
N VAL A 90 -11.91 7.45 -2.16
CA VAL A 90 -12.46 7.92 -3.45
C VAL A 90 -12.42 6.85 -4.54
N SER A 91 -11.87 5.67 -4.24
CA SER A 91 -11.86 4.53 -5.17
C SER A 91 -13.29 4.13 -5.58
N GLN A 92 -13.43 3.88 -6.89
CA GLN A 92 -14.65 3.41 -7.56
C GLN A 92 -14.64 1.89 -7.76
N GLU A 93 -13.63 1.18 -7.23
CA GLU A 93 -13.56 -0.29 -7.33
C GLU A 93 -14.76 -0.96 -6.64
N ARG A 94 -15.17 -2.11 -7.19
CA ARG A 94 -16.16 -2.99 -6.58
C ARG A 94 -15.78 -3.30 -5.13
N ARG A 95 -16.77 -3.32 -4.24
CA ARG A 95 -16.62 -3.62 -2.82
C ARG A 95 -17.27 -4.96 -2.50
N LEU A 96 -16.50 -5.90 -1.98
CA LEU A 96 -16.95 -7.24 -1.60
C LEU A 96 -16.81 -7.44 -0.09
N ASN A 97 -17.66 -8.26 0.51
CA ASN A 97 -17.49 -8.70 1.89
C ASN A 97 -16.73 -10.02 1.88
N ALA A 98 -15.65 -10.15 2.68
CA ALA A 98 -14.86 -11.38 2.69
C ALA A 98 -15.70 -12.64 3.02
N ARG A 99 -16.76 -12.47 3.82
CA ARG A 99 -17.70 -13.55 4.22
C ARG A 99 -18.57 -14.09 3.08
N SER A 100 -18.70 -13.37 1.97
CA SER A 100 -19.45 -13.86 0.79
C SER A 100 -18.56 -14.53 -0.25
N LEU A 101 -17.25 -14.66 0.02
CA LEU A 101 -16.27 -15.20 -0.92
C LEU A 101 -15.91 -16.64 -0.57
N THR A 102 -15.51 -17.39 -1.58
CA THR A 102 -15.07 -18.78 -1.42
C THR A 102 -13.56 -18.82 -1.22
N VAL A 103 -13.11 -19.48 -0.16
CA VAL A 103 -11.68 -19.76 0.06
C VAL A 103 -11.25 -20.90 -0.86
N THR A 104 -10.17 -20.73 -1.61
CA THR A 104 -9.63 -21.77 -2.48
C THR A 104 -8.13 -21.93 -2.29
N ALA A 105 -7.61 -23.15 -2.49
CA ALA A 105 -6.21 -23.30 -2.84
C ALA A 105 -5.96 -22.63 -4.21
N VAL A 106 -4.77 -22.08 -4.39
CA VAL A 106 -4.37 -21.39 -5.63
C VAL A 106 -3.00 -21.90 -6.00
N ASP A 107 -2.79 -22.24 -7.27
CA ASP A 107 -1.49 -22.70 -7.72
C ASP A 107 -0.48 -21.53 -7.77
N ARG A 108 0.80 -21.89 -7.83
CA ARG A 108 1.89 -20.89 -7.76
C ARG A 108 1.93 -19.94 -8.95
N VAL A 109 1.46 -20.37 -10.13
CA VAL A 109 1.46 -19.55 -11.34
C VAL A 109 0.38 -18.49 -11.22
N GLU A 110 -0.84 -18.88 -10.87
CA GLU A 110 -1.96 -17.96 -10.68
C GLU A 110 -1.66 -16.94 -9.55
N VAL A 111 -1.05 -17.38 -8.44
CA VAL A 111 -0.61 -16.47 -7.37
C VAL A 111 0.42 -15.46 -7.85
N ARG A 112 1.45 -15.90 -8.58
CA ARG A 112 2.49 -15.02 -9.10
C ARG A 112 1.87 -13.94 -9.98
N ASP A 113 1.06 -14.36 -10.95
CA ASP A 113 0.44 -13.45 -11.92
C ASP A 113 -0.51 -12.46 -11.22
N PHE A 114 -1.25 -12.94 -10.20
CA PHE A 114 -2.09 -12.07 -9.38
C PHE A 114 -1.28 -11.05 -8.58
N LEU A 115 -0.15 -11.44 -7.96
CA LEU A 115 0.69 -10.55 -7.18
C LEU A 115 1.40 -9.51 -8.06
N GLU A 116 1.89 -9.89 -9.23
CA GLU A 116 2.51 -8.93 -10.15
C GLU A 116 1.54 -7.83 -10.60
N ALA A 117 0.26 -8.17 -10.76
CA ALA A 117 -0.77 -7.22 -11.16
C ALA A 117 -1.37 -6.39 -10.00
N ASN A 118 -1.22 -6.82 -8.74
CA ASN A 118 -1.98 -6.24 -7.62
C ASN A 118 -1.17 -5.90 -6.37
N HIS A 119 0.10 -6.28 -6.29
CA HIS A 119 0.97 -5.99 -5.15
C HIS A 119 2.13 -5.10 -5.58
N ILE A 120 2.39 -4.02 -4.83
CA ILE A 120 3.44 -3.07 -5.20
C ILE A 120 4.83 -3.72 -5.25
N GLN A 121 5.11 -4.65 -4.33
CA GLN A 121 6.36 -5.42 -4.33
C GLN A 121 6.33 -6.70 -5.18
N GLY A 122 5.31 -6.91 -6.01
CA GLY A 122 5.15 -8.08 -6.86
C GLY A 122 5.15 -9.43 -6.12
N ALA A 123 5.44 -10.49 -6.88
CA ALA A 123 5.51 -11.85 -6.38
C ALA A 123 6.72 -12.08 -5.46
N THR A 124 6.62 -13.06 -4.57
CA THR A 124 7.72 -13.48 -3.69
C THR A 124 7.66 -14.98 -3.43
N ALA A 125 8.76 -15.54 -2.92
CA ALA A 125 8.79 -16.92 -2.51
C ALA A 125 7.84 -17.17 -1.32
N MET A 126 6.99 -18.18 -1.45
CA MET A 126 6.01 -18.58 -0.44
C MET A 126 6.02 -20.10 -0.22
N SER A 127 5.66 -20.51 0.99
CA SER A 127 5.43 -21.92 1.33
C SER A 127 4.01 -22.33 0.95
N GLU A 128 3.04 -21.49 1.28
CA GLU A 128 1.61 -21.74 1.09
C GLU A 128 0.91 -20.48 0.60
N ALA A 129 -0.19 -20.64 -0.11
CA ALA A 129 -1.02 -19.54 -0.58
C ALA A 129 -2.50 -19.91 -0.56
N PHE A 130 -3.32 -18.94 -0.17
CA PHE A 130 -4.78 -19.04 -0.12
C PHE A 130 -5.40 -17.93 -0.95
N GLY A 131 -6.44 -18.26 -1.70
CA GLY A 131 -7.20 -17.33 -2.52
C GLY A 131 -8.58 -17.08 -1.95
N LEU A 132 -9.14 -15.90 -2.24
CA LEU A 132 -10.57 -15.65 -2.15
C LEU A 132 -11.12 -15.48 -3.56
N ARG A 133 -12.22 -16.17 -3.86
CA ARG A 133 -12.93 -16.05 -5.14
C ARG A 133 -14.32 -15.48 -4.99
N ASP A 134 -14.68 -14.61 -5.94
CA ASP A 134 -16.05 -14.16 -6.19
C ASP A 134 -16.57 -14.95 -7.40
N GLY A 135 -17.30 -16.04 -7.15
CA GLY A 135 -17.58 -17.05 -8.17
C GLY A 135 -16.29 -17.70 -8.68
N GLY A 136 -15.96 -17.52 -9.96
CA GLY A 136 -14.72 -18.03 -10.57
C GLY A 136 -13.53 -17.06 -10.49
N GLU A 137 -13.77 -15.78 -10.20
CA GLU A 137 -12.75 -14.73 -10.25
C GLU A 137 -11.92 -14.72 -8.96
N LEU A 138 -10.58 -14.84 -9.08
CA LEU A 138 -9.68 -14.64 -7.96
C LEU A 138 -9.61 -13.15 -7.62
N VAL A 139 -10.01 -12.79 -6.39
CA VAL A 139 -10.12 -11.39 -5.95
C VAL A 139 -9.18 -11.02 -4.80
N ALA A 140 -8.61 -12.00 -4.11
CA ALA A 140 -7.57 -11.79 -3.11
C ALA A 140 -6.63 -12.99 -3.03
N VAL A 141 -5.37 -12.74 -2.68
CA VAL A 141 -4.39 -13.78 -2.36
C VAL A 141 -3.67 -13.44 -1.07
N MET A 142 -3.48 -14.45 -0.23
CA MET A 142 -2.68 -14.43 0.99
C MET A 142 -1.54 -15.44 0.83
N CYS A 143 -0.29 -14.99 0.92
CA CYS A 143 0.89 -15.85 0.82
C CYS A 143 1.62 -15.93 2.14
N MET A 144 1.93 -17.15 2.56
CA MET A 144 2.58 -17.45 3.82
C MET A 144 3.90 -18.17 3.61
N LYS A 145 4.87 -17.89 4.48
CA LYS A 145 6.19 -18.51 4.47
C LYS A 145 6.53 -19.06 5.85
N TRP A 146 6.85 -20.35 5.90
CA TRP A 146 7.38 -20.97 7.12
C TRP A 146 8.78 -20.41 7.41
N ARG A 147 8.97 -19.86 8.61
CA ARG A 147 10.27 -19.44 9.13
C ARG A 147 10.90 -20.54 9.98
N THR A 148 10.08 -21.23 10.73
CA THR A 148 10.42 -22.43 11.51
C THR A 148 9.29 -23.45 11.40
N LYS A 149 9.35 -24.56 12.15
CA LYS A 149 8.27 -25.55 12.19
C LYS A 149 6.98 -25.04 12.85
N THR A 150 7.04 -23.93 13.58
CA THR A 150 5.91 -23.38 14.36
C THR A 150 5.63 -21.92 14.04
N GLU A 151 6.45 -21.28 13.22
CA GLU A 151 6.34 -19.86 12.89
C GLU A 151 6.08 -19.68 11.40
N VAL A 152 4.97 -19.02 11.12
CA VAL A 152 4.54 -18.66 9.77
C VAL A 152 4.44 -17.14 9.65
N GLU A 153 4.99 -16.61 8.58
CA GLU A 153 4.93 -15.18 8.27
C GLU A 153 3.99 -14.95 7.07
N LEU A 154 3.14 -13.94 7.19
CA LEU A 154 2.41 -13.38 6.06
C LEU A 154 3.39 -12.56 5.19
N VAL A 155 3.83 -13.11 4.07
CA VAL A 155 4.80 -12.44 3.19
C VAL A 155 4.14 -11.54 2.15
N ARG A 156 2.92 -11.85 1.72
CA ARG A 156 2.12 -11.01 0.81
C ARG A 156 0.64 -11.13 1.13
N PHE A 157 -0.05 -10.00 0.97
CA PHE A 157 -1.50 -9.97 0.86
C PHE A 157 -1.88 -8.94 -0.21
N ALA A 158 -2.66 -9.37 -1.20
CA ALA A 158 -3.06 -8.52 -2.31
C ALA A 158 -4.54 -8.72 -2.64
N THR A 159 -5.16 -7.67 -3.19
CA THR A 159 -6.57 -7.69 -3.59
C THR A 159 -6.76 -6.94 -4.91
N SER A 160 -7.49 -7.54 -5.85
CA SER A 160 -7.82 -6.90 -7.13
C SER A 160 -8.93 -5.87 -6.98
N VAL A 161 -9.80 -6.05 -5.99
CA VAL A 161 -10.92 -5.17 -5.64
C VAL A 161 -10.90 -4.82 -4.15
N ILE A 162 -11.79 -3.95 -3.68
CA ILE A 162 -11.89 -3.67 -2.25
C ILE A 162 -12.58 -4.86 -1.57
N VAL A 163 -11.82 -5.66 -0.84
CA VAL A 163 -12.38 -6.71 0.02
C VAL A 163 -12.43 -6.18 1.45
N ARG A 164 -13.65 -6.09 2.01
CA ARG A 164 -13.85 -5.77 3.43
C ARG A 164 -13.48 -6.98 4.26
N VAL A 165 -12.20 -7.04 4.64
CA VAL A 165 -11.68 -7.99 5.61
C VAL A 165 -11.63 -7.29 6.97
N GLY A 166 -11.93 -8.00 8.06
CA GLY A 166 -11.74 -7.47 9.43
C GLY A 166 -10.28 -7.22 9.80
N ILE A 167 -9.35 -7.54 8.91
CA ILE A 167 -7.93 -7.28 9.02
C ILE A 167 -7.68 -5.90 8.42
N ARG A 168 -7.38 -4.91 9.26
CA ARG A 168 -6.83 -3.62 8.79
C ARG A 168 -5.39 -3.88 8.33
N GLY A 169 -5.21 -4.16 7.03
CA GLY A 169 -3.89 -4.21 6.41
C GLY A 169 -3.28 -2.81 6.26
N CYS A 170 -1.95 -2.74 6.35
CA CYS A 170 -1.09 -1.54 6.29
C CYS A 170 -1.58 -0.43 5.34
#